data_AF-A0A9C8KAA8-F1
#
_entry.id   AF-A0A9C8KAA8-F1
#
_cell.length_a   1.000
_cell.length_b   1.000
_cell.length_c   1.000
_cell.angle_alpha   90.00
_cell.angle_beta   90.00
_cell.angle_gamma   90.00
#
_symmetry.space_group_name_H-M   'P 1'
#
loop_
_entity.id
_entity.type
_entity.pdbx_description
1 polymer ?
#
loop_
_entity_poly.entity_id
_entity_poly.type
_entity_poly.pdbx_seq_one_letter_code
_entity_poly.pdbx_strand_id
1 'polypeptide(L)'
;MEWLRQIIEKLLSIFPRLLIINPDEAGFRVTLGKYVSPVGPGWYIHWPLIQEIDTITVTPQVKDVRVQSVWSSDHINLCIGLAIKYRIKDAKAAQLNIQDYDQSLQNSALVACVEYVTDHLKDEIIILDMNESLTKILQAKARGWGIDVQDVSVTDVGIARNIRLLTNPAIVSEE
;
A
#
# COMPACT_ATOMS: atom_id res chain seq x y z
N MET A 1 31.16 -19.94 -34.15
CA MET A 1 31.62 -19.71 -32.76
C MET A 1 30.49 -19.23 -31.85
N GLU A 2 29.50 -18.50 -32.36
CA GLU A 2 28.34 -18.02 -31.57
C GLU A 2 27.51 -19.11 -30.89
N TRP A 3 27.32 -20.26 -31.54
CA TRP A 3 26.53 -21.37 -30.98
C TRP A 3 27.13 -21.95 -29.69
N LEU A 4 28.46 -22.02 -29.60
CA LEU A 4 29.16 -22.54 -28.43
C LEU A 4 29.07 -21.58 -27.24
N ARG A 5 29.09 -20.27 -27.55
CA ARG A 5 28.92 -19.19 -26.57
C ARG A 5 27.53 -19.21 -25.93
N GLN A 6 26.48 -19.43 -26.72
CA GLN A 6 25.11 -19.59 -26.22
C GLN A 6 24.91 -20.83 -25.34
N ILE A 7 25.57 -21.95 -25.69
CA ILE A 7 25.50 -23.18 -24.90
C ILE A 7 26.17 -22.97 -23.54
N ILE A 8 27.33 -22.32 -23.51
CA ILE A 8 28.05 -22.01 -22.28
C ILE A 8 27.23 -21.06 -21.39
N GLU A 9 26.60 -20.02 -21.95
CA GLU A 9 25.75 -19.12 -21.19
C GLU A 9 24.53 -19.83 -20.59
N LYS A 10 23.86 -20.70 -21.36
CA LYS A 10 22.78 -21.54 -20.82
C LYS A 10 23.26 -22.49 -19.74
N LEU A 11 24.42 -23.11 -19.91
CA LEU A 11 25.01 -24.00 -18.91
C LEU A 11 25.34 -23.24 -17.61
N LEU A 12 25.91 -22.03 -17.72
CA LEU A 12 26.22 -21.18 -16.57
C LEU A 12 24.95 -20.69 -15.87
N SER A 13 23.87 -20.45 -16.62
CA SER A 13 22.59 -20.00 -16.05
C SER A 13 21.92 -21.04 -15.14
N ILE A 14 22.32 -22.31 -15.26
CA ILE A 14 21.79 -23.44 -14.48
C ILE A 14 22.48 -23.53 -13.10
N PHE A 15 23.64 -22.88 -12.91
CA PHE A 15 24.33 -22.97 -11.61
C PHE A 15 23.49 -22.36 -10.47
N PRO A 16 23.48 -23.00 -9.29
CA PRO A 16 22.77 -22.50 -8.14
C PRO A 16 23.31 -21.14 -7.71
N ARG A 17 22.41 -20.19 -7.44
CA ARG A 17 22.76 -18.85 -6.98
C ARG A 17 22.66 -18.77 -5.47
N LEU A 18 23.58 -18.01 -4.88
CA LEU A 18 23.54 -17.61 -3.48
C LEU A 18 22.69 -16.34 -3.36
N LEU A 19 21.66 -16.40 -2.52
CA LEU A 19 20.82 -15.28 -2.16
C LEU A 19 20.93 -15.08 -0.65
N ILE A 20 21.19 -13.85 -0.24
CA ILE A 20 21.23 -13.45 1.17
C ILE A 20 19.98 -12.62 1.42
N ILE A 21 19.19 -13.03 2.41
CA ILE A 21 17.99 -12.30 2.84
C ILE A 21 18.32 -11.57 4.12
N ASN A 22 18.11 -10.27 4.12
CA ASN A 22 18.42 -9.43 5.26
C ASN A 22 17.37 -9.59 6.38
N PRO A 23 17.69 -9.27 7.65
CA PRO A 23 16.74 -9.39 8.77
C PRO A 23 15.49 -8.52 8.65
N ASP A 24 15.54 -7.45 7.86
CA ASP A 24 14.43 -6.53 7.55
C ASP A 24 13.55 -7.03 6.41
N GLU A 25 13.90 -8.16 5.80
CA GLU A 25 13.20 -8.78 4.68
C GLU A 25 12.65 -10.16 5.08
N ALA A 26 11.48 -10.49 4.53
CA ALA A 26 10.99 -11.85 4.50
C ALA A 26 10.52 -12.17 3.08
N GLY A 27 10.65 -13.42 2.70
CA GLY A 27 10.30 -13.84 1.36
C GLY A 27 9.48 -15.11 1.36
N PHE A 28 9.17 -15.55 0.15
CA PHE A 28 8.68 -16.88 -0.08
C PHE A 28 9.40 -17.47 -1.30
N ARG A 29 9.63 -18.77 -1.24
CA ARG A 29 10.21 -19.52 -2.34
C ARG A 29 9.09 -20.22 -3.09
N VAL A 30 8.97 -19.92 -4.37
CA VAL A 30 8.11 -20.64 -5.31
C VAL A 30 8.94 -21.71 -5.99
N THR A 31 8.50 -22.96 -5.90
CA THR A 31 9.12 -24.09 -6.61
C THR A 31 8.14 -24.64 -7.64
N LEU A 32 8.57 -24.71 -8.91
CA LEU A 32 7.77 -25.21 -10.05
C LEU A 32 6.39 -24.53 -10.19
N GLY A 33 6.27 -23.27 -9.76
CA GLY A 33 5.01 -22.51 -9.81
C GLY A 33 3.89 -23.03 -8.90
N LYS A 34 4.15 -24.00 -8.01
CA LYS A 34 3.10 -24.63 -7.16
C LYS A 34 3.42 -24.61 -5.68
N TYR A 35 4.66 -24.93 -5.32
CA TYR A 35 5.04 -25.06 -3.93
C TYR A 35 5.55 -23.73 -3.40
N VAL A 36 4.85 -23.18 -2.41
CA VAL A 36 5.22 -21.91 -1.78
C VAL A 36 5.60 -22.15 -0.32
N SER A 37 6.87 -21.91 0.00
CA SER A 37 7.42 -22.06 1.35
C SER A 37 7.89 -20.70 1.86
N PRO A 38 7.53 -20.29 3.09
CA PRO A 38 8.01 -19.05 3.68
C PRO A 38 9.53 -19.14 3.90
N VAL A 39 10.22 -18.03 3.64
CA VAL A 39 11.68 -17.91 3.74
C VAL A 39 12.00 -16.76 4.67
N GLY A 40 12.74 -17.04 5.74
CA GLY A 40 13.16 -16.04 6.72
C GLY A 40 14.54 -15.45 6.41
N PRO A 41 15.10 -14.64 7.33
CA PRO A 41 16.45 -14.11 7.18
C PRO A 41 17.49 -15.23 7.19
N GLY A 42 18.46 -15.16 6.28
CA GLY A 42 19.52 -16.17 6.18
C GLY A 42 20.10 -16.35 4.79
N TRP A 43 20.92 -17.39 4.68
CA TRP A 43 21.61 -17.76 3.45
C TRP A 43 20.81 -18.85 2.74
N TYR A 44 20.45 -18.58 1.49
CA TYR A 44 19.68 -19.51 0.67
C TYR A 44 20.41 -19.79 -0.63
N ILE A 45 20.44 -21.07 -0.99
CA ILE A 45 20.88 -21.52 -2.30
C ILE A 45 19.61 -21.88 -3.07
N HIS A 46 19.40 -21.23 -4.22
CA HIS A 46 18.26 -21.53 -5.07
C HIS A 46 18.69 -21.85 -6.49
N TRP A 47 17.91 -22.72 -7.13
CA TRP A 47 18.11 -23.10 -8.51
C TRP A 47 17.26 -22.22 -9.43
N PRO A 48 17.85 -21.31 -10.22
CA PRO A 48 17.11 -20.27 -10.95
C PRO A 48 16.12 -20.82 -11.99
N LEU A 49 16.28 -22.07 -12.44
CA LEU A 49 15.36 -22.69 -13.40
C LEU A 49 14.08 -23.26 -12.76
N ILE A 50 14.11 -23.59 -11.47
CA ILE A 50 13.06 -24.35 -10.79
C ILE A 50 12.48 -23.56 -9.60
N GLN A 51 13.28 -22.66 -9.04
CA GLN A 51 13.01 -21.94 -7.81
C GLN A 51 13.19 -20.43 -8.00
N GLU A 52 12.12 -19.71 -7.72
CA GLU A 52 12.10 -18.25 -7.62
C GLU A 52 11.94 -17.88 -6.14
N ILE A 53 12.71 -16.90 -5.68
CA ILE A 53 12.61 -16.35 -4.33
C ILE A 53 12.34 -14.86 -4.48
N ASP A 54 11.16 -14.44 -4.04
CA ASP A 54 10.80 -13.04 -3.93
C ASP A 54 10.91 -12.60 -2.47
N THR A 55 11.58 -11.48 -2.23
CA THR A 55 11.79 -10.89 -0.92
C THR A 55 11.06 -9.57 -0.82
N ILE A 56 10.46 -9.31 0.35
CA ILE A 56 9.72 -8.08 0.63
C ILE A 56 10.15 -7.58 2.01
N THR A 57 10.27 -6.26 2.14
CA THR A 57 10.58 -5.62 3.42
C THR A 57 9.42 -5.80 4.41
N VAL A 58 9.69 -6.37 5.59
CA VAL A 58 8.70 -6.61 6.65
C VAL A 58 8.73 -5.54 7.75
N THR A 59 9.69 -4.64 7.69
CA THR A 59 9.83 -3.50 8.60
C THR A 59 8.62 -2.56 8.44
N PRO A 60 8.15 -1.91 9.53
CA PRO A 60 7.07 -0.93 9.43
C PRO A 60 7.41 0.20 8.47
N GLN A 61 6.50 0.48 7.55
CA GLN A 61 6.59 1.51 6.52
C GLN A 61 5.43 2.49 6.68
N VAL A 62 5.67 3.73 6.25
CA VAL A 62 4.66 4.77 6.20
C VAL A 62 4.39 5.08 4.73
N LYS A 63 3.12 5.08 4.35
CA LYS A 63 2.67 5.41 3.00
C LYS A 63 1.68 6.55 3.06
N ASP A 64 2.03 7.63 2.38
CA ASP A 64 1.13 8.77 2.20
C ASP A 64 0.05 8.44 1.17
N VAL A 65 -1.19 8.76 1.52
CA VAL A 65 -2.35 8.67 0.64
C VAL A 65 -2.53 10.02 -0.05
N ARG A 66 -2.89 9.99 -1.33
CA ARG A 66 -3.19 11.20 -2.09
C ARG A 66 -4.33 11.98 -1.42
N VAL A 67 -4.14 13.30 -1.29
CA VAL A 67 -5.18 14.23 -0.83
C VAL A 67 -6.38 14.18 -1.78
N GLN A 68 -7.58 13.99 -1.23
CA GLN A 68 -8.82 13.94 -1.99
C GLN A 68 -9.83 14.97 -1.46
N SER A 69 -10.59 15.58 -2.39
CA SER A 69 -11.75 16.41 -2.09
C SER A 69 -13.00 15.54 -1.93
N VAL A 70 -13.66 15.62 -0.78
CA VAL A 70 -14.86 14.85 -0.40
C VAL A 70 -15.95 15.80 0.07
N TRP A 71 -17.19 15.53 -0.30
CA TRP A 71 -18.34 16.26 0.22
C TRP A 71 -18.80 15.63 1.53
N SER A 72 -18.85 16.42 2.60
CA SER A 72 -19.50 16.02 3.85
C SER A 72 -21.03 16.07 3.72
N SER A 73 -21.74 15.48 4.67
CA SER A 73 -23.21 15.54 4.83
C SER A 73 -23.79 16.95 4.75
N ASP A 74 -23.03 17.94 5.21
CA ASP A 74 -23.41 19.36 5.19
C ASP A 74 -23.21 20.06 3.84
N HIS A 75 -22.90 19.30 2.77
CA HIS A 75 -22.53 19.83 1.46
C HIS A 75 -21.33 20.78 1.50
N ILE A 76 -20.44 20.62 2.48
CA ILE A 76 -19.16 21.31 2.54
C ILE A 76 -18.09 20.42 1.90
N ASN A 77 -17.28 21.01 1.02
CA ASN A 77 -16.20 20.30 0.37
C ASN A 77 -14.94 20.34 1.25
N LEU A 78 -14.45 19.17 1.65
CA LEU A 78 -13.28 18.99 2.52
C LEU A 78 -12.16 18.32 1.72
N CYS A 79 -10.95 18.86 1.81
CA CYS A 79 -9.72 18.20 1.38
C CYS A 79 -9.12 17.47 2.57
N ILE A 80 -8.89 16.16 2.43
CA ILE A 80 -8.31 15.34 3.49
C ILE A 80 -7.10 14.58 2.94
N GLY A 81 -5.99 14.65 3.68
CA GLY A 81 -4.78 13.86 3.48
C GLY A 81 -4.57 12.89 4.63
N LEU A 82 -4.07 11.69 4.33
CA LEU A 82 -3.90 10.60 5.30
C LEU A 82 -2.52 9.96 5.09
N ALA A 83 -1.95 9.41 6.16
CA ALA A 83 -0.78 8.56 6.12
C ALA A 83 -1.08 7.22 6.82
N ILE A 84 -0.71 6.12 6.17
CA ILE A 84 -0.94 4.75 6.68
C ILE A 84 0.39 4.20 7.15
N LYS A 85 0.45 3.78 8.41
CA LYS A 85 1.58 3.04 8.96
C LYS A 85 1.23 1.55 9.02
N TYR A 86 1.93 0.72 8.25
CA TYR A 86 1.69 -0.72 8.19
C TYR A 86 2.99 -1.50 8.17
N ARG A 87 2.89 -2.80 8.46
CA ARG A 87 3.97 -3.77 8.28
C ARG A 87 3.44 -5.03 7.64
N ILE A 88 4.28 -5.72 6.88
CA ILE A 88 3.94 -7.02 6.31
C ILE A 88 4.19 -8.09 7.38
N LYS A 89 3.15 -8.87 7.71
CA LYS A 89 3.24 -9.97 8.68
C LYS A 89 3.45 -11.30 7.98
N ASP A 90 2.80 -11.51 6.84
CA ASP A 90 2.95 -12.69 6.00
C ASP A 90 3.22 -12.27 4.55
N ALA A 91 4.50 -12.39 4.13
CA ALA A 91 4.95 -12.06 2.79
C ALA A 91 4.29 -12.93 1.71
N LYS A 92 3.94 -14.19 2.03
CA LYS A 92 3.26 -15.09 1.10
C LYS A 92 1.86 -14.57 0.80
N ALA A 93 1.10 -14.24 1.85
CA ALA A 93 -0.26 -13.72 1.68
C ALA A 93 -0.25 -12.36 0.97
N ALA A 94 0.72 -11.49 1.30
CA ALA A 94 0.83 -10.15 0.70
C ALA A 94 1.06 -10.18 -0.81
N GLN A 95 1.80 -11.18 -1.32
CA GLN A 95 2.10 -11.29 -2.75
C GLN A 95 1.11 -12.15 -3.54
N LEU A 96 0.52 -13.17 -2.90
CA LEU A 96 -0.37 -14.12 -3.60
C LEU A 96 -1.85 -13.74 -3.51
N ASN A 97 -2.28 -13.09 -2.42
CA ASN A 97 -3.70 -12.78 -2.23
C ASN A 97 -4.08 -11.44 -2.90
N ILE A 98 -3.11 -10.60 -3.21
CA ILE A 98 -3.35 -9.30 -3.83
C ILE A 98 -2.21 -8.93 -4.78
N GLN A 99 -2.55 -8.28 -5.89
CA GLN A 99 -1.58 -7.93 -6.94
C GLN A 99 -0.67 -6.79 -6.51
N ASP A 100 -1.26 -5.69 -6.04
CA ASP A 100 -0.55 -4.51 -5.53
C ASP A 100 -1.19 -4.14 -4.19
N TYR A 101 -0.55 -4.54 -3.10
CA TYR A 101 -1.03 -4.25 -1.75
C TYR A 101 -0.94 -2.76 -1.41
N ASP A 102 0.06 -2.05 -1.94
CA ASP A 102 0.29 -0.62 -1.70
C ASP A 102 -0.85 0.21 -2.28
N GLN A 103 -1.23 -0.05 -3.53
CA GLN A 103 -2.34 0.63 -4.19
C GLN A 103 -3.67 0.24 -3.55
N SER A 104 -3.84 -1.03 -3.20
CA SER A 104 -5.09 -1.52 -2.60
C SER A 104 -5.34 -0.96 -1.20
N LEU A 105 -4.27 -0.77 -0.40
CA LEU A 105 -4.34 -0.06 0.88
C LEU A 105 -4.73 1.40 0.70
N GLN A 106 -4.09 2.12 -0.22
CA GLN A 106 -4.42 3.52 -0.52
C GLN A 106 -5.89 3.68 -0.95
N ASN A 107 -6.36 2.82 -1.85
CA ASN A 107 -7.75 2.84 -2.31
C ASN A 107 -8.72 2.50 -1.16
N SER A 108 -8.38 1.53 -0.32
CA SER A 108 -9.21 1.15 0.82
C SER A 108 -9.30 2.25 1.87
N ALA A 109 -8.19 2.97 2.11
CA ALA A 109 -8.15 4.11 3.01
C ALA A 109 -8.99 5.27 2.48
N LEU A 110 -8.91 5.53 1.17
CA LEU A 110 -9.73 6.54 0.53
C LEU A 110 -11.22 6.24 0.67
N VAL A 111 -11.64 5.01 0.36
CA VAL A 111 -13.05 4.60 0.49
C VAL A 111 -13.52 4.74 1.94
N ALA A 112 -12.73 4.28 2.90
CA ALA A 112 -13.07 4.39 4.32
C ALA A 112 -13.16 5.86 4.79
N CYS A 113 -12.30 6.73 4.28
CA CYS A 113 -12.35 8.17 4.57
C CYS A 113 -13.60 8.82 4.00
N VAL A 114 -13.94 8.51 2.74
CA VAL A 114 -15.17 9.01 2.12
C VAL A 114 -16.41 8.57 2.89
N GLU A 115 -16.47 7.29 3.25
CA GLU A 115 -17.57 6.72 4.05
C GLU A 115 -17.69 7.46 5.39
N TYR A 116 -16.59 7.60 6.14
CA TYR A 116 -16.59 8.29 7.44
C TYR A 116 -17.05 9.75 7.32
N VAL A 117 -16.55 10.50 6.34
CA VAL A 117 -16.88 11.93 6.16
C VAL A 117 -18.30 12.13 5.65
N THR A 118 -18.84 11.16 4.92
CA THR A 118 -20.24 11.17 4.45
C THR A 118 -21.22 10.82 5.57
N ASP A 119 -20.77 10.12 6.62
CA ASP A 119 -21.62 9.77 7.76
C ASP A 119 -21.64 10.84 8.86
N HIS A 120 -20.68 11.78 8.85
CA HIS A 120 -20.52 12.80 9.91
C HIS A 120 -20.71 14.22 9.37
N LEU A 121 -21.29 15.08 10.19
CA LEU A 121 -21.34 16.53 9.95
C LEU A 121 -19.94 17.13 10.12
N LYS A 122 -19.67 18.27 9.49
CA LYS A 122 -18.33 18.89 9.55
C LYS A 122 -17.86 19.12 10.99
N ASP A 123 -18.74 19.66 11.84
CA ASP A 123 -18.40 20.03 13.21
C ASP A 123 -18.33 18.82 14.15
N GLU A 124 -18.77 17.64 13.69
CA GLU A 124 -18.66 16.36 14.40
C GLU A 124 -17.39 15.58 14.05
N ILE A 125 -16.66 15.99 13.00
CA ILE A 125 -15.42 15.31 12.59
C ILE A 125 -14.32 15.63 13.60
N ILE A 126 -14.11 14.71 14.53
CA ILE A 126 -13.00 14.72 15.47
C ILE A 126 -11.88 13.86 14.88
N ILE A 127 -10.69 14.46 14.70
CA ILE A 127 -9.54 13.79 14.06
C ILE A 127 -9.16 12.49 14.76
N LEU A 128 -9.23 12.46 16.10
CA LEU A 128 -8.89 11.27 16.89
C LEU A 128 -9.86 10.11 16.59
N ASP A 129 -11.17 10.39 16.57
CA ASP A 129 -12.20 9.39 16.31
C ASP A 129 -12.15 8.88 14.86
N MET A 130 -11.79 9.78 13.93
CA MET A 130 -11.53 9.42 12.54
C MET A 130 -10.34 8.47 12.41
N ASN A 131 -9.21 8.78 13.05
CA ASN A 131 -8.01 7.91 13.03
C ASN A 131 -8.33 6.50 13.55
N GLU A 132 -9.02 6.40 14.68
CA GLU A 132 -9.41 5.11 15.26
C GLU A 132 -10.37 4.32 14.36
N SER A 133 -11.37 5.01 13.79
CA SER A 133 -12.38 4.40 12.92
C SER A 133 -11.76 3.89 11.63
N LEU A 134 -10.93 4.70 10.97
CA LEU A 134 -10.21 4.32 9.75
C LEU A 134 -9.25 3.16 10.00
N THR A 135 -8.53 3.19 11.12
CA THR A 135 -7.61 2.10 11.51
C THR A 135 -8.36 0.79 11.67
N LYS A 136 -9.53 0.77 12.33
CA LYS A 136 -10.35 -0.45 12.50
C LYS A 136 -10.83 -1.01 11.15
N ILE A 137 -11.35 -0.15 10.27
CA ILE A 137 -11.84 -0.56 8.94
C ILE A 137 -10.69 -1.13 8.09
N LEU A 138 -9.54 -0.46 8.08
CA LEU A 138 -8.36 -0.89 7.32
C LEU A 138 -7.75 -2.18 7.88
N GLN A 139 -7.64 -2.32 9.20
CA GLN A 139 -7.18 -3.57 9.83
C GLN A 139 -8.05 -4.76 9.45
N ALA A 140 -9.38 -4.58 9.40
CA ALA A 140 -10.30 -5.66 9.02
C ALA A 140 -10.04 -6.14 7.57
N LYS A 141 -9.83 -5.21 6.63
CA LYS A 141 -9.52 -5.53 5.23
C LYS A 141 -8.10 -6.11 5.06
N ALA A 142 -7.11 -5.49 5.68
CA ALA A 142 -5.69 -5.80 5.52
C ALA A 142 -5.29 -7.18 6.10
N ARG A 143 -6.02 -7.69 7.10
CA ARG A 143 -5.80 -9.04 7.66
C ARG A 143 -5.88 -10.14 6.60
N GLY A 144 -6.77 -10.02 5.61
CA GLY A 144 -6.90 -10.99 4.51
C GLY A 144 -5.69 -11.01 3.58
N TRP A 145 -4.91 -9.93 3.55
CA TRP A 145 -3.71 -9.78 2.72
C TRP A 145 -2.42 -10.08 3.49
N GLY A 146 -2.49 -10.48 4.76
CA GLY A 146 -1.29 -10.71 5.57
C GLY A 146 -0.56 -9.43 5.99
N ILE A 147 -1.27 -8.29 5.98
CA ILE A 147 -0.73 -6.97 6.32
C ILE A 147 -1.31 -6.54 7.66
N ASP A 148 -0.43 -6.00 8.52
CA ASP A 148 -0.77 -5.47 9.83
C ASP A 148 -0.69 -3.95 9.79
N VAL A 149 -1.86 -3.30 9.83
CA VAL A 149 -1.99 -1.83 9.86
C VAL A 149 -1.87 -1.37 11.31
N GLN A 150 -0.81 -0.62 11.62
CA GLN A 150 -0.53 -0.14 12.97
C GLN A 150 -1.38 1.08 13.32
N ASP A 151 -1.39 2.06 12.42
CA ASP A 151 -2.10 3.32 12.62
C ASP A 151 -2.40 4.00 11.28
N VAL A 152 -3.45 4.80 11.28
CA VAL A 152 -3.85 5.67 10.17
C VAL A 152 -3.97 7.07 10.73
N SER A 153 -3.06 7.94 10.34
CA SER A 153 -3.02 9.31 10.83
C SER A 153 -3.49 10.27 9.76
N VAL A 154 -4.44 11.13 10.12
CA VAL A 154 -4.84 12.25 9.27
C VAL A 154 -3.76 13.31 9.28
N THR A 155 -3.23 13.63 8.10
CA THR A 155 -2.10 14.55 7.93
C THR A 155 -2.58 15.99 7.72
N ASP A 156 -3.62 16.18 6.91
CA ASP A 156 -4.15 17.51 6.57
C ASP A 156 -5.67 17.44 6.45
N VAL A 157 -6.35 18.46 6.97
CA VAL A 157 -7.79 18.67 6.79
C VAL A 157 -8.01 20.14 6.47
N GLY A 158 -8.62 20.41 5.32
CA GLY A 158 -8.91 21.77 4.87
C GLY A 158 -10.26 21.85 4.18
N ILE A 159 -10.82 23.06 4.10
CA ILE A 159 -12.01 23.31 3.29
C ILE A 159 -11.55 23.58 1.86
N ALA A 160 -12.03 22.78 0.91
CA ALA A 160 -11.77 22.99 -0.50
C ALA A 160 -12.59 24.18 -1.00
N ARG A 161 -11.92 25.20 -1.55
CA ARG A 161 -12.59 26.35 -2.20
C ARG A 161 -12.35 26.31 -3.70
N ASN A 162 -13.43 26.20 -4.47
CA ASN A 162 -13.38 26.34 -5.91
C ASN A 162 -13.30 27.83 -6.27
N ILE A 163 -12.11 28.31 -6.64
CA ILE A 163 -11.93 29.67 -7.16
C ILE A 163 -12.07 29.61 -8.68
N ARG A 164 -13.08 30.29 -9.23
CA ARG A 164 -13.26 30.41 -10.68
C ARG A 164 -12.43 31.60 -11.18
N LEU A 165 -11.24 31.31 -11.72
CA LEU A 165 -10.28 32.33 -12.21
C LEU A 165 -10.76 33.14 -13.43
N LEU A 166 -11.93 32.81 -14.01
CA LEU A 166 -12.45 33.45 -15.22
C LEU A 166 -13.49 34.55 -14.94
N THR A 167 -13.88 34.78 -13.67
CA THR A 167 -14.83 35.85 -13.35
C THR A 167 -14.08 37.16 -13.14
N ASN A 168 -14.34 38.12 -14.02
CA ASN A 168 -13.97 39.53 -13.87
C ASN A 168 -14.29 40.00 -12.43
N PRO A 169 -13.35 40.59 -11.66
CA PRO A 169 -13.53 40.90 -10.24
C PRO A 169 -14.67 41.89 -9.90
N ALA A 170 -15.41 42.39 -10.88
CA ALA A 170 -16.51 43.33 -10.69
C ALA A 170 -17.84 42.71 -10.20
N ILE A 171 -17.96 41.38 -10.08
CA ILE A 171 -19.26 40.71 -9.80
C ILE A 171 -19.30 40.02 -8.42
N VAL A 172 -18.31 40.21 -7.55
CA VAL A 172 -18.30 39.58 -6.20
C VAL A 172 -18.75 40.55 -5.09
N SER A 173 -19.13 41.78 -5.45
CA SER A 173 -19.68 42.76 -4.51
C SER A 173 -21.20 42.87 -4.63
N GLU A 174 -21.93 41.76 -4.44
CA GLU A 174 -23.36 41.76 -4.11
C GLU A 174 -23.78 40.31 -3.82
N GLU A 175 -23.67 39.92 -2.55
CA GLU A 175 -24.65 39.14 -1.76
C GLU A 175 -24.10 38.88 -0.34
#